data_AF-A0A4U1A264-F1
#
_entry.id   AF-A0A4U1A264-F1
#
_cell.length_a   1.000
_cell.length_b   1.000
_cell.length_c   1.000
_cell.angle_alpha   90.00
_cell.angle_beta   90.00
_cell.angle_gamma   90.00
#
_symmetry.space_group_name_H-M   'P 1'
#
loop_
_entity.id
_entity.type
_entity.pdbx_description
1 polymer ?
#
loop_
_entity_poly.entity_id
_entity_poly.type
_entity_poly.pdbx_seq_one_letter_code
_entity_poly.pdbx_strand_id
1 'polypeptide(L)'
;MYFAFLCFAVGLPSLLYIFGADPGVVAIVLALSGAGCVFSGVKVNTLVLPIIGLLLQFLAVFLFADAVWYPFGANFLVNYYFLSCCCFVLVAFCSAYLLDQEVVSQVDVACRQHLSHRYLLFLFFLLGAAVWFVAGLREIWMHIVVWERLNGTLLFVSATSILSGILAEKVRWNRLDYFLLLHLPAIWLLLVLALLRSNPTVQLISGWGAAAWGAAFFVQYRILALLDTKGGFGKTPFFHLFSLWALLLVVQREVISALLSLGSLSSFGQLGVKMFLSCLYLLILFVMRQKNWWPVCQHTRVYLWGGLAFLLFLTITGL
;
A
#
# COMPACT_ATOMS: atom_id res chain seq x y z
N MET A 1 34.48 -8.12 -20.05
CA MET A 1 33.20 -7.39 -20.13
C MET A 1 32.72 -6.92 -18.76
N TYR A 2 32.71 -7.76 -17.71
CA TYR A 2 32.29 -7.40 -16.35
C TYR A 2 33.00 -6.21 -15.74
N PHE A 3 34.33 -6.16 -15.86
CA PHE A 3 35.14 -5.07 -15.32
C PHE A 3 34.77 -3.73 -15.95
N ALA A 4 34.57 -3.68 -17.27
CA ALA A 4 34.18 -2.46 -17.98
C ALA A 4 32.80 -1.95 -17.53
N PHE A 5 31.84 -2.86 -17.32
CA PHE A 5 30.52 -2.48 -16.82
C PHE A 5 30.58 -2.00 -15.37
N LEU A 6 31.36 -2.67 -14.52
CA LEU A 6 31.57 -2.25 -13.13
C LEU A 6 32.25 -0.89 -13.04
N CYS A 7 33.29 -0.67 -13.86
CA CYS A 7 33.98 0.61 -13.98
C CYS A 7 33.07 1.71 -14.51
N PHE A 8 32.11 1.40 -15.39
CA PHE A 8 31.12 2.37 -15.83
C PHE A 8 30.08 2.66 -14.73
N ALA A 9 29.57 1.62 -14.08
CA ALA A 9 28.56 1.69 -13.03
C ALA A 9 29.05 2.48 -11.80
N VAL A 10 30.33 2.40 -11.48
CA VAL A 10 30.97 3.15 -10.38
C VAL A 10 31.59 4.46 -10.88
N GLY A 11 32.29 4.42 -12.01
CA GLY A 11 33.05 5.56 -12.52
C GLY A 11 32.18 6.72 -12.98
N LEU A 12 31.02 6.46 -13.60
CA LEU A 12 30.16 7.54 -14.09
C LEU A 12 29.51 8.35 -12.94
N PRO A 13 28.91 7.72 -11.89
CA PRO A 13 28.47 8.45 -10.70
C PRO A 13 29.61 9.19 -9.99
N SER A 14 30.80 8.59 -9.87
CA SER A 14 31.95 9.24 -9.24
C SER A 14 32.41 10.46 -10.02
N LEU A 15 32.44 10.38 -11.36
CA LEU A 15 32.77 11.53 -12.21
C LEU A 15 31.71 12.63 -12.06
N LEU A 16 30.42 12.31 -12.10
CA LEU A 16 29.36 13.30 -11.90
C LEU A 16 29.48 14.01 -10.55
N TYR A 17 29.78 13.27 -9.49
CA TYR A 17 30.01 13.86 -8.17
C TYR A 17 31.22 14.79 -8.16
N ILE A 18 32.34 14.38 -8.76
CA ILE A 18 33.56 15.21 -8.88
C ILE A 18 33.29 16.49 -9.69
N PHE A 19 32.46 16.41 -10.73
CA PHE A 19 32.08 17.57 -11.55
C PHE A 19 31.00 18.44 -10.91
N GLY A 20 30.64 18.21 -9.65
CA GLY A 20 29.67 19.02 -8.92
C GLY A 20 28.24 18.89 -9.44
N ALA A 21 27.89 17.74 -10.03
CA ALA A 21 26.51 17.46 -10.42
C ALA A 21 25.60 17.44 -9.19
N ASP A 22 24.34 17.82 -9.39
CA ASP A 22 23.32 17.78 -8.36
C ASP A 22 23.26 16.37 -7.71
N PRO A 23 23.24 16.28 -6.37
CA PRO A 23 23.29 14.99 -5.67
C PRO A 23 22.12 14.07 -6.03
N GLY A 24 20.95 14.62 -6.40
CA GLY A 24 19.83 13.81 -6.89
C GLY A 24 20.10 13.18 -8.25
N VAL A 25 20.79 13.89 -9.16
CA VAL A 25 21.18 13.33 -10.46
C VAL A 25 22.20 12.22 -10.26
N VAL A 26 23.20 12.44 -9.40
CA VAL A 26 24.18 11.41 -9.03
C VAL A 26 23.48 10.18 -8.47
N ALA A 27 22.51 10.36 -7.57
CA ALA A 27 21.75 9.27 -6.99
C ALA A 27 20.92 8.50 -8.04
N ILE A 28 20.21 9.19 -8.95
CA ILE A 28 19.44 8.54 -10.03
C ILE A 28 20.36 7.69 -10.92
N VAL A 29 21.49 8.25 -11.33
CA VAL A 29 22.47 7.53 -12.15
C VAL A 29 23.02 6.31 -11.40
N LEU A 30 23.33 6.45 -10.11
CA LEU A 30 23.79 5.34 -9.27
C LEU A 30 22.74 4.22 -9.17
N ALA A 31 21.46 4.58 -9.02
CA ALA A 31 20.37 3.62 -9.00
C ALA A 31 20.22 2.89 -10.35
N LEU A 32 20.26 3.62 -11.46
CA LEU A 32 20.22 3.06 -12.82
C LEU A 32 21.39 2.11 -13.10
N SER A 33 22.61 2.51 -12.71
CA SER A 33 23.80 1.66 -12.73
C SER A 33 23.57 0.37 -11.94
N GLY A 34 22.94 0.47 -10.76
CA GLY A 34 22.57 -0.68 -9.95
C GLY A 34 21.61 -1.64 -10.67
N ALA A 35 20.56 -1.13 -11.32
CA ALA A 35 19.67 -1.97 -12.13
C ALA A 35 20.38 -2.59 -13.34
N GLY A 36 21.30 -1.87 -13.97
CA GLY A 36 22.14 -2.40 -15.04
C GLY A 36 23.03 -3.57 -14.57
N CYS A 37 23.55 -3.50 -13.34
CA CYS A 37 24.27 -4.61 -12.71
C CYS A 37 23.35 -5.82 -12.51
N VAL A 38 22.12 -5.62 -12.01
CA VAL A 38 21.14 -6.71 -11.86
C VAL A 38 20.83 -7.36 -13.20
N PHE A 39 20.52 -6.57 -14.23
CA PHE A 39 20.25 -7.07 -15.58
C PHE A 39 21.41 -7.90 -16.14
N SER A 40 22.64 -7.37 -16.04
CA SER A 40 23.84 -8.07 -16.49
C SER A 40 24.10 -9.35 -15.70
N GLY A 41 23.85 -9.31 -14.38
CA GLY A 41 23.96 -10.44 -13.48
C GLY A 41 23.02 -11.59 -13.82
N VAL A 42 21.76 -11.27 -14.11
CA VAL A 42 20.75 -12.23 -14.57
C VAL A 42 21.18 -12.88 -15.88
N LYS A 43 21.61 -12.09 -16.88
CA LYS A 43 22.04 -12.63 -18.19
C LYS A 43 23.23 -13.58 -18.14
N VAL A 44 24.09 -13.39 -17.14
CA VAL A 44 25.34 -14.14 -16.97
C VAL A 44 25.18 -15.25 -15.93
N ASN A 45 24.04 -15.29 -15.24
CA ASN A 45 23.76 -16.21 -14.15
C ASN A 45 24.77 -16.10 -12.99
N THR A 46 25.07 -14.86 -12.56
CA THR A 46 25.96 -14.59 -11.41
C THR A 46 25.26 -13.79 -10.32
N LEU A 47 25.46 -14.19 -9.06
CA LEU A 47 24.89 -13.53 -7.89
C LEU A 47 25.64 -12.26 -7.46
N VAL A 48 26.90 -12.12 -7.84
CA VAL A 48 27.75 -10.99 -7.41
C VAL A 48 27.21 -9.66 -7.96
N LEU A 49 26.82 -9.63 -9.23
CA LEU A 49 26.35 -8.39 -9.87
C LEU A 49 25.01 -7.90 -9.30
N PRO A 50 23.99 -8.74 -9.04
CA PRO A 50 22.77 -8.30 -8.37
C PRO A 50 23.00 -7.81 -6.94
N ILE A 51 23.94 -8.39 -6.19
CA ILE A 51 24.31 -7.90 -4.84
C ILE A 51 24.91 -6.49 -4.95
N ILE A 52 25.86 -6.29 -5.86
CA ILE A 52 26.42 -4.96 -6.12
C ILE A 52 25.31 -3.99 -6.57
N GLY A 53 24.41 -4.45 -7.44
CA GLY A 53 23.26 -3.66 -7.88
C GLY A 53 22.35 -3.20 -6.73
N LEU A 54 22.09 -4.09 -5.76
CA LEU A 54 21.32 -3.77 -4.56
C LEU A 54 22.03 -2.73 -3.70
N LEU A 55 23.33 -2.91 -3.47
CA LEU A 55 24.16 -1.96 -2.71
C LEU A 55 24.19 -0.58 -3.38
N LEU A 56 24.31 -0.52 -4.70
CA LEU A 56 24.29 0.74 -5.46
C LEU A 56 22.93 1.44 -5.36
N GLN A 57 21.81 0.71 -5.49
CA GLN A 57 20.48 1.30 -5.32
C GLN A 57 20.22 1.75 -3.88
N PHE A 58 20.69 1.01 -2.89
CA PHE A 58 20.58 1.41 -1.48
C PHE A 58 21.40 2.68 -1.20
N LEU A 59 22.64 2.72 -1.70
CA LEU A 59 23.50 3.90 -1.60
C LEU A 59 22.89 5.11 -2.32
N ALA A 60 22.26 4.91 -3.47
CA ALA A 60 21.54 5.97 -4.19
C ALA A 60 20.41 6.57 -3.35
N VAL A 61 19.57 5.71 -2.75
CA VAL A 61 18.49 6.15 -1.86
C VAL A 61 19.05 6.87 -0.63
N PHE A 62 20.16 6.39 -0.06
CA PHE A 62 20.82 7.02 1.08
C PHE A 62 21.38 8.41 0.75
N LEU A 63 22.13 8.55 -0.34
CA LEU A 63 22.69 9.83 -0.78
C LEU A 63 21.59 10.85 -1.11
N PHE A 64 20.52 10.39 -1.77
CA PHE A 64 19.37 11.23 -2.06
C PHE A 64 18.62 11.66 -0.79
N ALA A 65 18.44 10.73 0.15
CA ALA A 65 17.85 11.00 1.45
C ALA A 65 18.62 12.10 2.20
N ASP A 66 19.95 11.97 2.26
CA ASP A 66 20.83 12.95 2.90
C ASP A 66 20.70 14.33 2.24
N ALA A 67 20.69 14.37 0.90
CA ALA A 67 20.57 15.61 0.13
C ALA A 67 19.23 16.34 0.34
N VAL A 68 18.13 15.62 0.58
CA VAL A 68 16.78 16.22 0.65
C VAL A 68 16.20 16.31 2.06
N TRP A 69 16.78 15.63 3.05
CA TRP A 69 16.42 15.87 4.45
C TRP A 69 17.11 17.09 5.05
N TYR A 70 18.22 17.56 4.47
CA TYR A 70 18.87 18.78 4.90
C TYR A 70 18.19 20.02 4.28
N PRO A 71 17.71 21.00 5.08
CA PRO A 71 16.73 22.01 4.65
C PRO A 71 17.29 23.16 3.78
N PHE A 72 18.51 23.05 3.24
CA PHE A 72 19.25 24.22 2.76
C PHE A 72 19.26 24.49 1.24
N GLY A 73 18.51 23.76 0.39
CA GLY A 73 18.66 24.04 -1.05
C GLY A 73 17.70 23.42 -2.07
N ALA A 74 16.58 22.83 -1.67
CA ALA A 74 15.65 22.30 -2.68
C ALA A 74 14.97 23.46 -3.42
N ASN A 75 15.37 23.67 -4.69
CA ASN A 75 14.71 24.60 -5.60
C ASN A 75 13.21 24.31 -5.65
N PHE A 76 12.39 25.34 -5.43
CA PHE A 76 10.93 25.27 -5.41
C PHE A 76 10.31 24.92 -6.78
N LEU A 77 11.13 24.97 -7.84
CA LEU A 77 10.71 24.77 -9.21
C LEU A 77 10.80 23.29 -9.58
N VAL A 78 9.62 22.67 -9.67
CA VAL A 78 9.35 21.29 -10.07
C VAL A 78 9.59 20.28 -8.94
N ASN A 79 8.66 19.32 -8.83
CA ASN A 79 8.56 18.27 -7.84
C ASN A 79 9.72 17.25 -7.91
N TYR A 80 10.96 17.73 -7.98
CA TYR A 80 12.19 16.98 -8.25
C TYR A 80 12.40 15.86 -7.24
N TYR A 81 12.04 16.12 -5.97
CA TYR A 81 12.07 15.10 -4.92
C TYR A 81 11.21 13.89 -5.29
N PHE A 82 9.92 14.11 -5.56
CA PHE A 82 8.98 13.01 -5.80
C PHE A 82 9.21 12.35 -7.15
N LEU A 83 9.67 13.11 -8.16
CA LEU A 83 10.09 12.54 -9.44
C LEU A 83 11.29 11.60 -9.27
N SER A 84 12.29 11.99 -8.47
CA SER A 84 13.44 11.15 -8.15
C SER A 84 13.04 9.90 -7.37
N CYS A 85 12.13 10.04 -6.39
CA CYS A 85 11.54 8.88 -5.70
C CYS A 85 10.83 7.94 -6.68
N CYS A 86 10.04 8.46 -7.62
CA CYS A 86 9.40 7.66 -8.66
C CYS A 86 10.44 6.90 -9.50
N CYS A 87 11.54 7.55 -9.90
CA CYS A 87 12.64 6.90 -10.60
C CYS A 87 13.24 5.75 -9.77
N PHE A 88 13.53 5.95 -8.48
CA PHE A 88 14.06 4.89 -7.62
C PHE A 88 13.11 3.71 -7.48
N VAL A 89 11.81 3.99 -7.32
CA VAL A 89 10.76 2.96 -7.24
C VAL A 89 10.72 2.13 -8.52
N LEU A 90 10.72 2.78 -9.68
CA LEU A 90 10.73 2.10 -10.98
C LEU A 90 11.99 1.24 -11.16
N VAL A 91 13.17 1.77 -10.83
CA VAL A 91 14.44 1.05 -10.94
C VAL A 91 14.50 -0.18 -10.03
N ALA A 92 14.02 -0.04 -8.79
CA ALA A 92 13.95 -1.14 -7.84
C ALA A 92 12.94 -2.22 -8.28
N PHE A 93 11.75 -1.83 -8.72
CA PHE A 93 10.76 -2.78 -9.24
C PHE A 93 11.19 -3.44 -10.55
N CYS A 94 11.84 -2.73 -11.48
CA CYS A 94 12.42 -3.34 -12.67
C CYS A 94 13.47 -4.39 -12.30
N SER A 95 14.30 -4.11 -11.29
CA SER A 95 15.31 -5.04 -10.79
C SER A 95 14.68 -6.29 -10.16
N ALA A 96 13.64 -6.10 -9.33
CA ALA A 96 12.87 -7.20 -8.75
C ALA A 96 12.15 -8.04 -9.81
N TYR A 97 11.57 -7.40 -10.83
CA TYR A 97 10.89 -8.06 -11.94
C TYR A 97 11.83 -8.91 -12.78
N LEU A 98 13.01 -8.38 -13.13
CA LEU A 98 14.02 -9.12 -13.89
C LEU A 98 14.48 -10.38 -13.14
N LEU A 99 14.68 -10.28 -11.82
CA LEU A 99 15.02 -11.43 -10.98
C LEU A 99 13.87 -12.44 -10.90
N ASP A 100 12.61 -11.99 -10.89
CA ASP A 100 11.46 -12.87 -10.82
C ASP A 100 11.30 -13.70 -12.10
N GLN A 101 11.49 -13.07 -13.26
CA GLN A 101 11.46 -13.77 -14.55
C GLN A 101 12.51 -14.89 -14.62
N GLU A 102 13.70 -14.66 -14.08
CA GLU A 102 14.75 -15.67 -14.02
C GLU A 102 14.40 -16.81 -13.05
N VAL A 103 13.90 -16.47 -11.86
CA VAL A 103 13.47 -17.46 -10.85
C VAL A 103 12.35 -18.37 -11.39
N VAL A 104 11.43 -17.82 -12.17
CA VAL A 104 10.35 -18.60 -12.82
C VAL A 104 10.88 -19.48 -13.96
N SER A 105 11.91 -19.04 -14.69
CA SER A 105 12.47 -19.81 -15.80
C SER A 105 13.35 -20.99 -15.36
N GLN A 106 13.95 -20.95 -14.17
CA GLN A 106 14.96 -21.93 -13.72
C GLN A 106 14.45 -22.96 -12.68
N VAL A 107 13.15 -23.24 -12.66
CA VAL A 107 12.48 -24.05 -11.61
C VAL A 107 13.10 -25.44 -11.39
N ASP A 108 13.84 -26.01 -12.36
CA ASP A 108 14.32 -27.40 -12.29
C ASP A 108 15.83 -27.61 -12.02
N VAL A 109 16.70 -26.59 -12.02
CA VAL A 109 18.16 -26.85 -12.22
C VAL A 109 19.09 -26.66 -11.01
N ALA A 110 18.77 -25.84 -9.98
CA ALA A 110 19.66 -25.73 -8.80
C ALA A 110 18.98 -25.15 -7.54
N CYS A 111 18.77 -25.99 -6.53
CA CYS A 111 18.04 -25.63 -5.30
C CYS A 111 18.72 -24.52 -4.46
N ARG A 112 20.06 -24.39 -4.47
CA ARG A 112 20.79 -23.48 -3.57
C ARG A 112 20.90 -22.04 -4.10
N GLN A 113 21.19 -21.84 -5.40
CA GLN A 113 21.24 -20.48 -5.99
C GLN A 113 19.86 -19.83 -6.06
N HIS A 114 18.81 -20.64 -6.16
CA HIS A 114 17.43 -20.20 -6.22
C HIS A 114 16.96 -19.50 -4.92
N LEU A 115 17.45 -19.91 -3.74
CA LEU A 115 17.13 -19.23 -2.48
C LEU A 115 17.71 -17.82 -2.42
N SER A 116 18.97 -17.62 -2.83
CA SER A 116 19.62 -16.30 -2.81
C SER A 116 18.93 -15.29 -3.73
N HIS A 117 18.53 -15.71 -4.94
CA HIS A 117 17.77 -14.84 -5.86
C HIS A 117 16.41 -14.43 -5.29
N ARG A 118 15.72 -15.33 -4.57
CA ARG A 118 14.46 -15.01 -3.89
C ARG A 118 14.62 -13.96 -2.80
N TYR A 119 15.70 -14.01 -2.00
CA TYR A 119 15.99 -12.97 -1.01
C TYR A 119 16.30 -11.63 -1.66
N LEU A 120 17.14 -11.61 -2.70
CA LEU A 120 17.48 -10.37 -3.42
C LEU A 120 16.24 -9.73 -4.05
N LEU A 121 15.41 -10.54 -4.71
CA LEU A 121 14.14 -10.10 -5.26
C LEU A 121 13.28 -9.44 -4.19
N PHE A 122 13.13 -10.11 -3.03
CA PHE A 122 12.35 -9.55 -1.92
C PHE A 122 12.93 -8.21 -1.43
N LEU A 123 14.25 -8.09 -1.34
CA LEU A 123 14.90 -6.84 -0.92
C LEU A 123 14.70 -5.70 -1.92
N PHE A 124 14.82 -5.95 -3.23
CA PHE A 124 14.52 -4.93 -4.25
C PHE A 124 13.06 -4.51 -4.22
N PHE A 125 12.15 -5.48 -4.08
CA PHE A 125 10.72 -5.21 -3.96
C PHE A 125 10.43 -4.37 -2.70
N LEU A 126 11.00 -4.74 -1.56
CA LEU A 126 10.83 -4.02 -0.31
C LEU A 126 11.42 -2.61 -0.38
N LEU A 127 12.58 -2.44 -1.02
CA LEU A 127 13.20 -1.13 -1.24
C LEU A 127 12.29 -0.23 -2.08
N GLY A 128 11.80 -0.72 -3.22
CA GLY A 128 10.86 0.02 -4.07
C GLY A 128 9.56 0.36 -3.33
N ALA A 129 8.99 -0.59 -2.59
CA ALA A 129 7.78 -0.37 -1.81
C ALA A 129 8.00 0.68 -0.70
N ALA A 130 9.11 0.59 0.04
CA ALA A 130 9.44 1.51 1.11
C ALA A 130 9.61 2.94 0.58
N VAL A 131 10.37 3.12 -0.51
CA VAL A 131 10.55 4.44 -1.13
C VAL A 131 9.21 4.98 -1.64
N TRP A 132 8.37 4.15 -2.27
CA TRP A 132 7.05 4.55 -2.77
C TRP A 132 6.15 5.07 -1.64
N PHE A 133 6.01 4.31 -0.56
CA PHE A 133 5.16 4.70 0.57
C PHE A 133 5.72 5.89 1.34
N VAL A 134 7.03 5.94 1.58
CA VAL A 134 7.66 7.09 2.27
C VAL A 134 7.47 8.37 1.45
N ALA A 135 7.72 8.31 0.14
CA ALA A 135 7.55 9.47 -0.74
C ALA A 135 6.09 9.93 -0.79
N GLY A 136 5.15 9.02 -1.03
CA GLY A 136 3.72 9.37 -1.12
C GLY A 136 3.17 9.91 0.21
N LEU A 137 3.52 9.31 1.34
CA LEU A 137 3.14 9.83 2.66
C LEU A 137 3.76 11.21 2.92
N ARG A 138 5.03 11.42 2.56
CA ARG A 138 5.68 12.72 2.70
C ARG A 138 5.01 13.77 1.80
N GLU A 139 4.55 13.41 0.61
CA GLU A 139 3.82 14.30 -0.31
C GLU A 139 2.52 14.77 0.31
N ILE A 140 1.75 13.84 0.87
CA ILE A 140 0.51 14.11 1.60
C ILE A 140 0.79 15.04 2.79
N TRP A 141 1.86 14.79 3.54
CA TRP A 141 2.18 15.61 4.71
C TRP A 141 2.58 17.03 4.36
N MET A 142 3.27 17.23 3.23
CA MET A 142 3.69 18.56 2.77
C MET A 142 2.54 19.35 2.13
N HIS A 143 1.71 18.70 1.31
CA HIS A 143 0.75 19.41 0.45
C HIS A 143 -0.70 19.33 0.92
N ILE A 144 -1.07 18.34 1.75
CA ILE A 144 -2.44 18.17 2.25
C ILE A 144 -2.55 18.71 3.66
N VAL A 145 -3.61 19.50 3.88
CA VAL A 145 -3.91 20.12 5.16
C VAL A 145 -4.14 19.07 6.24
N VAL A 146 -3.71 19.36 7.48
CA VAL A 146 -3.57 18.39 8.58
C VAL A 146 -4.81 17.52 8.84
N TRP A 147 -6.02 18.08 8.70
CA TRP A 147 -7.29 17.37 8.91
C TRP A 147 -7.69 16.47 7.74
N GLU A 148 -7.22 16.74 6.52
CA GLU A 148 -7.47 15.92 5.32
C GLU A 148 -6.39 14.85 5.07
N ARG A 149 -5.29 14.84 5.85
CA ARG A 149 -4.18 13.90 5.64
C ARG A 149 -4.60 12.42 5.71
N LEU A 150 -5.58 12.09 6.54
CA LEU A 150 -6.14 10.73 6.63
C LEU A 150 -6.82 10.35 5.31
N ASN A 151 -7.69 11.23 4.79
CA ASN A 151 -8.39 11.04 3.51
C ASN A 151 -7.40 10.95 2.35
N GLY A 152 -6.39 11.83 2.32
CA GLY A 152 -5.30 11.80 1.34
C GLY A 152 -4.50 10.49 1.38
N THR A 153 -4.18 9.99 2.58
CA THR A 153 -3.49 8.71 2.76
C THR A 153 -4.35 7.54 2.27
N LEU A 154 -5.63 7.56 2.60
CA LEU A 154 -6.57 6.53 2.19
C LEU A 154 -6.74 6.47 0.66
N LEU A 155 -6.82 7.63 0.00
CA LEU A 155 -6.84 7.74 -1.46
C LEU A 155 -5.52 7.27 -2.08
N PHE A 156 -4.38 7.62 -1.50
CA PHE A 156 -3.07 7.19 -1.99
C PHE A 156 -2.90 5.67 -1.93
N VAL A 157 -3.27 5.03 -0.81
CA VAL A 157 -3.21 3.56 -0.69
C VAL A 157 -4.17 2.92 -1.71
N SER A 158 -5.39 3.43 -1.83
CA SER A 158 -6.39 2.94 -2.80
C SER A 158 -5.89 3.04 -4.25
N ALA A 159 -5.33 4.19 -4.62
CA ALA A 159 -4.76 4.42 -5.95
C ALA A 159 -3.56 3.52 -6.21
N THR A 160 -2.67 3.36 -5.22
CA THR A 160 -1.53 2.44 -5.29
C THR A 160 -1.99 1.01 -5.56
N SER A 161 -3.04 0.55 -4.87
CA SER A 161 -3.60 -0.80 -5.08
C SER A 161 -4.27 -0.96 -6.45
N ILE A 162 -4.97 0.06 -6.94
CA ILE A 162 -5.53 0.01 -8.32
C ILE A 162 -4.40 -0.09 -9.34
N LEU A 163 -3.39 0.79 -9.23
CA LEU A 163 -2.25 0.80 -10.14
C LEU A 163 -1.45 -0.50 -10.09
N SER A 164 -1.21 -1.05 -8.89
CA SER A 164 -0.51 -2.33 -8.76
C SER A 164 -1.32 -3.48 -9.35
N GLY A 165 -2.64 -3.49 -9.19
CA GLY A 165 -3.52 -4.48 -9.83
C GLY A 165 -3.47 -4.41 -11.36
N ILE A 166 -3.56 -3.21 -11.93
CA ILE A 166 -3.46 -3.01 -13.39
C ILE A 166 -2.07 -3.45 -13.89
N LEU A 167 -1.01 -3.09 -13.17
CA LEU A 167 0.36 -3.42 -13.56
C LEU A 167 0.65 -4.92 -13.43
N ALA A 168 0.12 -5.57 -12.37
CA ALA A 168 0.21 -7.02 -12.17
C ALA A 168 -0.36 -7.77 -13.37
N GLU A 169 -1.54 -7.35 -13.85
CA GLU A 169 -2.21 -7.97 -15.00
C GLU A 169 -1.46 -7.70 -16.31
N LYS A 170 -1.08 -6.44 -16.58
CA LYS A 170 -0.42 -6.05 -17.84
C LYS A 170 0.95 -6.69 -18.01
N VAL A 171 1.73 -6.76 -16.92
CA VAL A 171 3.11 -7.27 -16.95
C VAL A 171 3.17 -8.75 -16.55
N ARG A 172 2.03 -9.35 -16.18
CA ARG A 172 1.92 -10.72 -15.65
C ARG A 172 2.85 -10.96 -14.44
N TRP A 173 2.96 -9.94 -13.58
CA TRP A 173 3.83 -9.99 -12.41
C TRP A 173 3.01 -10.17 -11.14
N ASN A 174 2.71 -11.43 -10.81
CA ASN A 174 1.82 -11.80 -9.69
C ASN A 174 2.30 -11.29 -8.33
N ARG A 175 3.58 -10.96 -8.15
CA ARG A 175 4.07 -10.43 -6.87
C ARG A 175 3.54 -9.04 -6.54
N LEU A 176 3.08 -8.28 -7.53
CA LEU A 176 2.40 -7.02 -7.27
C LEU A 176 1.08 -7.21 -6.52
N ASP A 177 0.52 -8.42 -6.48
CA ASP A 177 -0.63 -8.76 -5.63
C ASP A 177 -0.33 -8.52 -4.13
N TYR A 178 0.95 -8.52 -3.70
CA TYR A 178 1.30 -8.17 -2.31
C TYR A 178 0.94 -6.72 -1.95
N PHE A 179 0.94 -5.78 -2.91
CA PHE A 179 0.44 -4.42 -2.67
C PHE A 179 -1.07 -4.38 -2.46
N LEU A 180 -1.82 -5.28 -3.10
CA LEU A 180 -3.25 -5.42 -2.87
C LEU A 180 -3.50 -5.89 -1.43
N LEU A 181 -2.68 -6.83 -0.95
CA LEU A 181 -2.79 -7.33 0.41
C LEU A 181 -2.47 -6.28 1.48
N LEU A 182 -1.60 -5.31 1.17
CA LEU A 182 -1.25 -4.22 2.10
C LEU A 182 -2.41 -3.22 2.31
N HIS A 183 -3.32 -3.10 1.34
CA HIS A 183 -4.52 -2.27 1.44
C HIS A 183 -5.43 -2.68 2.62
N LEU A 184 -5.57 -3.99 2.81
CA LEU A 184 -6.45 -4.58 3.82
C LEU A 184 -6.10 -4.12 5.26
N PRO A 185 -4.86 -4.28 5.77
CA PRO A 185 -4.48 -3.78 7.08
C PRO A 185 -4.36 -2.24 7.11
N ALA A 186 -4.06 -1.59 5.97
CA ALA A 186 -3.96 -0.13 5.92
C ALA A 186 -5.30 0.56 6.19
N ILE A 187 -6.41 0.10 5.59
CA ILE A 187 -7.75 0.64 5.88
C ILE A 187 -8.06 0.54 7.37
N TRP A 188 -7.76 -0.59 7.99
CA TRP A 188 -8.02 -0.80 9.41
C TRP A 188 -7.19 0.10 10.31
N LEU A 189 -5.90 0.21 10.03
CA LEU A 189 -5.02 1.12 10.75
C LEU A 189 -5.52 2.57 10.63
N LEU A 190 -5.86 3.00 9.41
CA LEU A 190 -6.37 4.36 9.17
C LEU A 190 -7.73 4.60 9.84
N LEU A 191 -8.62 3.59 9.87
CA LEU A 191 -9.88 3.67 10.60
C LEU A 191 -9.65 3.84 12.11
N VAL A 192 -8.78 3.01 12.70
CA VAL A 192 -8.45 3.12 14.13
C VAL A 192 -7.86 4.49 14.44
N LEU A 193 -6.92 4.97 13.63
CA LEU A 193 -6.34 6.31 13.79
C LEU A 193 -7.40 7.42 13.65
N ALA A 194 -8.34 7.26 12.71
CA ALA A 194 -9.43 8.20 12.52
C ALA A 194 -10.36 8.22 13.74
N LEU A 195 -10.71 7.06 14.29
CA LEU A 195 -11.56 6.95 15.49
C LEU A 195 -10.86 7.50 16.75
N LEU A 196 -9.56 7.28 16.92
CA LEU A 196 -8.78 7.77 18.06
C LEU A 196 -8.56 9.29 18.02
N ARG A 197 -8.39 9.86 16.82
CA ARG A 197 -8.05 11.29 16.64
C ARG A 197 -9.28 12.19 16.53
N SER A 198 -10.40 11.66 16.05
CA SER A 198 -11.58 12.49 15.76
C SER A 198 -12.41 12.75 17.00
N ASN A 199 -12.73 14.03 17.22
CA ASN A 199 -13.83 14.40 18.09
C ASN A 199 -15.12 13.73 17.59
N PRO A 200 -16.04 13.30 18.48
CA PRO A 200 -17.30 12.67 18.09
C PRO A 200 -18.16 13.49 17.12
N THR A 201 -17.93 14.80 17.08
CA THR A 201 -18.61 15.75 16.19
C THR A 201 -17.97 15.88 14.81
N VAL A 202 -16.80 15.29 14.56
CA VAL A 202 -16.13 15.33 13.26
C VAL A 202 -16.57 14.13 12.43
N GLN A 203 -17.20 14.44 11.30
CA GLN A 203 -17.64 13.50 10.27
C GLN A 203 -16.44 13.01 9.44
N LEU A 204 -16.30 11.69 9.32
CA LEU A 204 -15.31 11.02 8.46
C LEU A 204 -15.63 11.16 6.97
N ILE A 205 -16.92 11.31 6.62
CA ILE A 205 -17.40 11.38 5.23
C ILE A 205 -17.48 12.84 4.74
N SER A 206 -17.28 13.83 5.61
CA SER A 206 -17.27 15.25 5.20
C SER A 206 -16.15 15.58 4.20
N GLY A 207 -16.41 16.51 3.29
CA GLY A 207 -15.44 16.98 2.28
C GLY A 207 -14.96 15.86 1.36
N TRP A 208 -13.64 15.64 1.31
CA TRP A 208 -13.03 14.56 0.53
C TRP A 208 -13.20 13.18 1.19
N GLY A 209 -13.67 13.13 2.43
CA GLY A 209 -13.89 11.90 3.19
C GLY A 209 -14.82 10.92 2.47
N ALA A 210 -15.93 11.41 1.90
CA ALA A 210 -16.86 10.58 1.14
C ALA A 210 -16.18 9.85 -0.03
N ALA A 211 -15.39 10.59 -0.81
CA ALA A 211 -14.65 10.03 -1.93
C ALA A 211 -13.56 9.06 -1.45
N ALA A 212 -12.83 9.42 -0.39
CA ALA A 212 -11.74 8.61 0.16
C ALA A 212 -12.24 7.27 0.71
N TRP A 213 -13.25 7.28 1.59
CA TRP A 213 -13.83 6.08 2.16
C TRP A 213 -14.58 5.25 1.12
N GLY A 214 -15.33 5.90 0.23
CA GLY A 214 -16.01 5.23 -0.88
C GLY A 214 -15.03 4.49 -1.79
N ALA A 215 -13.95 5.14 -2.22
CA ALA A 215 -12.89 4.52 -3.02
C ALA A 215 -12.21 3.39 -2.26
N ALA A 216 -11.89 3.59 -0.98
CA ALA A 216 -11.23 2.58 -0.16
C ALA A 216 -12.04 1.30 -0.02
N PHE A 217 -13.33 1.41 0.31
CA PHE A 217 -14.22 0.24 0.40
C PHE A 217 -14.42 -0.40 -0.97
N PHE A 218 -14.61 0.38 -2.04
CA PHE A 218 -14.72 -0.16 -3.39
C PHE A 218 -13.49 -1.01 -3.76
N VAL A 219 -12.28 -0.47 -3.56
CA VAL A 219 -11.03 -1.17 -3.83
C VAL A 219 -10.87 -2.39 -2.92
N GLN A 220 -11.17 -2.26 -1.63
CA GLN A 220 -11.13 -3.35 -0.65
C GLN A 220 -11.99 -4.54 -1.09
N TYR A 221 -13.27 -4.29 -1.41
CA TYR A 221 -14.16 -5.36 -1.87
C TYR A 221 -13.74 -5.91 -3.23
N ARG A 222 -13.18 -5.09 -4.13
CA ARG A 222 -12.66 -5.61 -5.39
C ARG A 222 -11.46 -6.53 -5.18
N ILE A 223 -10.55 -6.20 -4.26
CA ILE A 223 -9.41 -7.05 -3.88
C ILE A 223 -9.91 -8.37 -3.28
N LEU A 224 -10.90 -8.32 -2.38
CA LEU A 224 -11.51 -9.53 -1.81
C LEU A 224 -12.11 -10.45 -2.89
N ALA A 225 -12.86 -9.87 -3.85
CA ALA A 225 -13.41 -10.63 -4.97
C ALA A 225 -12.30 -11.30 -5.80
N LEU A 226 -11.19 -10.59 -6.05
CA LEU A 226 -10.04 -11.17 -6.76
C LEU A 226 -9.39 -12.31 -5.98
N LEU A 227 -9.19 -12.16 -4.67
CA LEU A 227 -8.61 -13.20 -3.81
C LEU A 227 -9.48 -14.46 -3.76
N ASP A 228 -10.80 -14.29 -3.68
CA ASP A 228 -11.77 -15.40 -3.73
C ASP A 228 -11.67 -16.16 -5.06
N THR A 229 -11.60 -15.44 -6.20
CA THR A 229 -11.51 -16.09 -7.52
C THR A 229 -10.20 -16.82 -7.76
N LYS A 230 -9.08 -16.31 -7.24
CA LYS A 230 -7.75 -16.92 -7.38
C LYS A 230 -7.56 -18.15 -6.46
N GLY A 231 -8.57 -18.53 -5.67
CA GLY A 231 -8.47 -19.59 -4.67
C GLY A 231 -7.45 -19.28 -3.56
N GLY A 232 -7.15 -17.99 -3.36
CA GLY A 232 -5.96 -17.52 -2.66
C GLY A 232 -6.22 -17.20 -1.19
N PHE A 233 -5.40 -17.80 -0.32
CA PHE A 233 -5.30 -17.61 1.13
C PHE A 233 -6.52 -18.05 1.94
N GLY A 234 -6.40 -19.14 2.72
CA GLY A 234 -7.44 -19.59 3.69
C GLY A 234 -7.84 -18.55 4.76
N LYS A 235 -7.30 -17.33 4.71
CA LYS A 235 -7.63 -16.18 5.55
C LYS A 235 -8.62 -15.20 4.87
N THR A 236 -9.12 -15.45 3.65
CA THR A 236 -10.15 -14.55 3.05
C THR A 236 -11.36 -14.30 3.96
N PRO A 237 -11.89 -15.28 4.72
CA PRO A 237 -13.01 -15.04 5.64
C PRO A 237 -12.72 -13.95 6.68
N PHE A 238 -11.49 -13.89 7.17
CA PHE A 238 -11.06 -12.89 8.13
C PHE A 238 -11.13 -11.49 7.52
N PHE A 239 -10.60 -11.31 6.31
CA PHE A 239 -10.63 -9.99 5.67
C PHE A 239 -12.04 -9.53 5.29
N HIS A 240 -12.94 -10.44 4.95
CA HIS A 240 -14.37 -10.12 4.77
C HIS A 240 -15.01 -9.61 6.06
N LEU A 241 -14.77 -10.29 7.19
CA LEU A 241 -15.24 -9.90 8.52
C LEU A 241 -14.73 -8.51 8.90
N PHE A 242 -13.42 -8.29 8.71
CA PHE A 242 -12.78 -7.02 9.00
C PHE A 242 -13.32 -5.90 8.09
N SER A 243 -13.52 -6.15 6.80
CA SER A 243 -14.09 -5.13 5.90
C SER A 243 -15.53 -4.77 6.28
N LEU A 244 -16.32 -5.76 6.70
CA LEU A 244 -17.67 -5.57 7.21
C LEU A 244 -17.68 -4.69 8.48
N TRP A 245 -16.87 -5.01 9.47
CA TRP A 245 -16.82 -4.25 10.72
C TRP A 245 -16.32 -2.83 10.50
N ALA A 246 -15.33 -2.64 9.63
CA ALA A 246 -14.86 -1.31 9.26
C ALA A 246 -15.98 -0.46 8.64
N LEU A 247 -16.75 -1.03 7.71
CA LEU A 247 -17.88 -0.36 7.08
C LEU A 247 -18.96 0.03 8.11
N LEU A 248 -19.31 -0.90 9.01
CA LEU A 248 -20.27 -0.65 10.08
C LEU A 248 -19.83 0.47 11.00
N LEU A 249 -18.57 0.47 11.43
CA LEU A 249 -18.02 1.52 12.30
C LEU A 249 -18.04 2.89 11.62
N VAL A 250 -17.67 2.97 10.34
CA VAL A 250 -17.74 4.24 9.59
C VAL A 250 -19.19 4.73 9.49
N VAL A 251 -20.13 3.88 9.08
CA VAL A 251 -21.56 4.27 8.96
C VAL A 251 -22.13 4.70 10.31
N GLN A 252 -21.89 3.95 11.37
CA GLN A 252 -22.36 4.29 12.72
C GLN A 252 -21.77 5.61 13.20
N ARG A 253 -20.46 5.82 12.98
CA ARG A 253 -19.78 7.07 13.34
C ARG A 253 -20.42 8.26 12.64
N GLU A 254 -20.68 8.16 11.34
CA GLU A 254 -21.29 9.25 10.57
C GLU A 254 -22.70 9.57 11.03
N VAL A 255 -23.55 8.55 11.24
CA VAL A 255 -24.93 8.76 11.69
C VAL A 255 -24.95 9.42 13.07
N ILE A 256 -24.11 8.97 14.00
CA ILE A 256 -24.03 9.55 15.34
C ILE A 256 -23.52 10.97 15.28
N SER A 257 -22.48 11.23 14.47
CA SER A 257 -21.93 12.57 14.30
C SER A 257 -22.98 13.54 13.72
N ALA A 258 -23.77 13.08 12.74
CA ALA A 258 -24.89 13.84 12.18
C ALA A 258 -26.03 14.07 13.17
N LEU A 259 -26.36 13.10 14.05
CA LEU A 259 -27.35 13.31 15.09
C LEU A 259 -26.87 14.28 16.18
N LEU A 260 -25.58 14.21 16.53
CA LEU A 260 -24.95 15.12 17.49
C LEU A 260 -24.86 16.56 16.98
N SER A 261 -24.79 16.77 15.65
CA SER A 261 -24.80 18.12 15.08
C SER A 261 -26.20 18.76 15.09
N LEU A 262 -27.27 17.95 15.17
CA LEU A 262 -28.66 18.43 15.30
C LEU A 262 -29.07 18.69 16.76
N GLY A 263 -28.35 18.16 17.74
CA GLY A 263 -28.63 18.36 19.15
C GLY A 263 -27.83 17.43 20.07
N SER A 264 -28.02 17.53 21.38
CA SER A 264 -27.35 16.65 22.33
C SER A 264 -27.96 15.25 22.33
N LEU A 265 -27.16 14.22 22.04
CA LEU A 265 -27.56 12.82 22.17
C LEU A 265 -26.89 12.22 23.41
N SER A 266 -27.70 11.74 24.35
CA SER A 266 -27.19 11.07 25.55
C SER A 266 -26.36 9.84 25.18
N SER A 267 -25.45 9.42 26.06
CA SER A 267 -24.64 8.20 25.85
C SER A 267 -25.52 6.97 25.60
N PHE A 268 -26.63 6.85 26.32
CA PHE A 268 -27.63 5.80 26.11
C PHE A 268 -28.30 5.90 24.73
N GLY A 269 -28.64 7.12 24.28
CA GLY A 269 -29.16 7.36 22.94
C GLY A 269 -28.18 6.97 21.84
N GLN A 270 -26.89 7.28 22.02
CA GLN A 270 -25.83 6.87 21.08
C GLN A 270 -25.72 5.34 20.99
N LEU A 271 -25.74 4.64 22.13
CA LEU A 271 -25.74 3.18 22.15
C LEU A 271 -26.98 2.60 21.45
N GLY A 272 -28.17 3.17 21.70
CA GLY A 272 -29.41 2.78 21.02
C GLY A 272 -29.32 2.90 19.50
N VAL A 273 -28.75 4.00 18.99
CA VAL A 273 -28.53 4.20 17.54
C VAL A 273 -27.56 3.16 16.98
N LYS A 274 -26.45 2.85 17.67
CA LYS A 274 -25.49 1.82 17.23
C LYS A 274 -26.13 0.43 17.14
N MET A 275 -26.92 0.07 18.15
CA MET A 275 -27.64 -1.20 18.18
C MET A 275 -28.68 -1.27 17.06
N PHE A 276 -29.46 -0.21 16.87
CA PHE A 276 -30.44 -0.13 15.79
C PHE A 276 -29.79 -0.28 14.41
N LEU A 277 -28.70 0.45 14.14
CA LEU A 277 -27.98 0.37 12.87
C LEU A 277 -27.36 -1.02 12.64
N SER A 278 -26.83 -1.66 13.67
CA SER A 278 -26.32 -3.04 13.58
C SER A 278 -27.43 -4.04 13.23
N CYS A 279 -28.60 -3.93 13.88
CA CYS A 279 -29.77 -4.76 13.58
C CYS A 279 -30.27 -4.54 12.15
N LEU A 280 -30.36 -3.27 11.73
CA LEU A 280 -30.77 -2.91 10.36
C LEU A 280 -29.80 -3.51 9.34
N TYR A 281 -28.50 -3.45 9.61
CA TYR A 281 -27.49 -4.03 8.72
C TYR A 281 -27.57 -5.55 8.65
N LEU A 282 -27.78 -6.24 9.78
CA LEU A 282 -28.02 -7.69 9.79
C LEU A 282 -29.25 -8.07 8.96
N LEU A 283 -30.33 -7.28 9.01
CA LEU A 283 -31.50 -7.46 8.16
C LEU A 283 -31.15 -7.28 6.68
N ILE A 284 -30.37 -6.26 6.33
CA ILE A 284 -29.89 -6.03 4.96
C ILE A 284 -29.05 -7.22 4.48
N LEU A 285 -28.11 -7.71 5.29
CA LEU A 285 -27.31 -8.90 4.97
C LEU A 285 -28.19 -10.13 4.74
N PHE A 286 -29.23 -10.32 5.56
CA PHE A 286 -30.18 -11.42 5.40
C PHE A 286 -30.93 -11.33 4.07
N VAL A 287 -31.38 -10.13 3.67
CA VAL A 287 -32.02 -9.91 2.36
C VAL A 287 -31.04 -10.11 1.21
N MET A 288 -29.81 -9.61 1.32
CA MET A 288 -28.76 -9.79 0.30
C MET A 288 -28.40 -11.26 0.10
N ARG A 289 -28.39 -12.05 1.18
CA ARG A 289 -28.21 -13.50 1.13
C ARG A 289 -29.30 -14.16 0.28
N GLN A 290 -30.58 -13.81 0.49
CA GLN A 290 -31.69 -14.38 -0.28
C GLN A 290 -31.60 -14.05 -1.77
N LYS A 291 -31.06 -12.87 -2.12
CA LYS A 291 -30.85 -12.45 -3.51
C LYS A 291 -29.55 -13.00 -4.13
N ASN A 292 -28.81 -13.86 -3.43
CA ASN A 292 -27.52 -14.40 -3.86
C ASN A 292 -26.48 -13.32 -4.22
N TRP A 293 -26.52 -12.16 -3.57
CA TRP A 293 -25.57 -11.08 -3.84
C TRP A 293 -24.20 -11.37 -3.23
N TRP A 294 -23.14 -11.15 -4.03
CA TRP A 294 -21.75 -11.18 -3.55
C TRP A 294 -21.49 -9.93 -2.66
N PRO A 295 -20.70 -10.03 -1.57
CA PRO A 295 -19.97 -11.20 -1.05
C PRO A 295 -20.77 -12.10 -0.10
N VAL A 296 -22.01 -11.69 0.25
CA VAL A 296 -22.77 -12.31 1.33
C VAL A 296 -23.14 -13.76 1.01
N CYS A 297 -23.49 -14.09 -0.23
CA CYS A 297 -23.88 -15.45 -0.59
C CYS A 297 -22.74 -16.46 -0.39
N GLN A 298 -21.53 -16.15 -0.87
CA GLN A 298 -20.36 -17.02 -0.77
C GLN A 298 -19.84 -17.13 0.67
N HIS A 299 -19.87 -16.02 1.42
CA HIS A 299 -19.33 -15.95 2.78
C HIS A 299 -20.44 -15.81 3.84
N THR A 300 -21.58 -16.46 3.64
CA THR A 300 -22.80 -16.27 4.48
C THR A 300 -22.50 -16.39 5.97
N ARG A 301 -21.74 -17.42 6.37
CA ARG A 301 -21.38 -17.65 7.78
C ARG A 301 -20.59 -16.48 8.35
N VAL A 302 -19.62 -15.96 7.61
CA VAL A 302 -18.76 -14.85 8.04
C VAL A 302 -19.57 -13.58 8.24
N TYR A 303 -20.45 -13.24 7.29
CA TYR A 303 -21.23 -12.00 7.36
C TYR A 303 -22.30 -12.04 8.44
N LEU A 304 -23.05 -13.15 8.57
CA LEU A 304 -24.11 -13.25 9.57
C LEU A 304 -23.56 -13.39 10.99
N TRP A 305 -22.64 -14.35 11.22
CA TRP A 305 -22.03 -14.53 12.53
C TRP A 305 -21.12 -13.36 12.90
N GLY A 306 -20.43 -12.79 11.92
CA GLY A 306 -19.61 -11.60 12.10
C GLY A 306 -20.43 -10.37 12.48
N GLY A 307 -21.58 -10.15 11.85
CA GLY A 307 -22.48 -9.07 12.23
C GLY A 307 -23.10 -9.28 13.62
N LEU A 308 -23.46 -10.51 13.98
CA LEU A 308 -23.93 -10.84 15.33
C LEU A 308 -22.84 -10.64 16.38
N ALA A 309 -21.61 -11.06 16.09
CA ALA A 309 -20.46 -10.84 16.95
C ALA A 309 -20.16 -9.35 17.13
N PHE A 310 -20.31 -8.54 16.08
CA PHE A 310 -20.18 -7.09 16.16
C PHE A 310 -21.25 -6.46 17.06
N LEU A 311 -22.50 -6.90 16.94
CA LEU A 311 -23.59 -6.45 17.81
C LEU A 311 -23.30 -6.78 19.28
N LEU A 312 -22.83 -8.00 19.57
CA LEU A 312 -22.42 -8.39 20.93
C LEU A 312 -21.23 -7.55 21.42
N PHE A 313 -20.23 -7.32 20.57
CA PHE A 313 -19.09 -6.47 20.89
C PHE A 313 -19.52 -5.06 21.32
N LEU A 314 -20.46 -4.45 20.59
CA LEU A 314 -21.01 -3.14 20.95
C LEU A 314 -21.76 -3.16 22.29
N THR A 315 -22.53 -4.21 22.57
CA THR A 315 -23.23 -4.32 23.87
C THR A 315 -22.28 -4.42 25.05
N ILE A 316 -21.16 -5.13 24.88
CA ILE A 316 -20.18 -5.36 25.96
C ILE A 316 -19.35 -4.11 26.20
N THR A 317 -18.91 -3.47 25.13
CA THR A 317 -17.95 -2.35 25.24
C THR A 317 -18.63 -1.01 25.51
N GLY A 318 -19.92 -0.87 25.17
CA GLY A 318 -20.61 0.43 25.17
C GLY A 318 -19.98 1.44 24.20
N LEU A 319 -19.05 0.98 23.34
CA LEU A 319 -18.28 1.79 22.39
C LEU A 319 -19.10 2.26 21.21
#